data_AF-Q9RY90-F1
#
_entry.id   AF-Q9RY90-F1
#
_cell.length_a   1.000
_cell.length_b   1.000
_cell.length_c   1.000
_cell.angle_alpha   90.00
_cell.angle_beta   90.00
_cell.angle_gamma   90.00
#
_symmetry.space_group_name_H-M   'P 1'
#
loop_
_entity.id
_entity.type
_entity.pdbx_description
1 polymer ?
#
loop_
_entity_poly.entity_id
_entity_poly.type
_entity_poly.pdbx_seq_one_letter_code
_entity_poly.pdbx_strand_id
1 'polypeptide(L)'
;MPTSEPPSDLALAWLLELFEYQVGDLLAGREPRGGERSVRELRGHLRQSACPPPLRRRLIQADRQYSAWWQARSQAQAGAPHHPPAPDWSAPATHNAEEAAAWAELRQLAWHADLMAELHAVDPAAAPGARAAHPARAVRGD
;
A
#
# COMPACT_ATOMS: atom_id res chain seq x y z
N MET A 1 13.63 24.41 10.88
CA MET A 1 13.05 23.08 10.59
C MET A 1 11.75 23.33 9.85
N PRO A 2 11.66 23.12 8.52
CA PRO A 2 10.38 23.25 7.85
C PRO A 2 9.47 22.16 8.41
N THR A 3 8.39 22.56 9.06
CA THR A 3 7.28 21.68 9.41
C THR A 3 6.64 21.25 8.10
N SER A 4 7.00 20.06 7.61
CA SER A 4 6.23 19.41 6.55
C SER A 4 4.85 19.12 7.12
N GLU A 5 3.91 20.02 6.88
CA GLU A 5 2.51 19.74 7.15
C GLU A 5 2.15 18.42 6.45
N PRO A 6 1.43 17.51 7.13
CA PRO A 6 0.97 16.30 6.48
C PRO A 6 0.19 16.70 5.22
N PRO A 7 0.42 16.03 4.07
CA PRO A 7 -0.28 16.37 2.85
C PRO A 7 -1.78 16.26 3.12
N SER A 8 -2.53 17.30 2.74
CA SER A 8 -3.98 17.31 2.91
C SER A 8 -4.61 16.13 2.17
N ASP A 9 -5.73 15.61 2.68
CA ASP A 9 -6.41 14.46 2.06
C ASP A 9 -6.75 14.71 0.57
N LEU A 10 -7.03 15.97 0.20
CA LEU A 10 -7.25 16.40 -1.17
C LEU A 10 -5.98 16.25 -2.04
N ALA A 11 -4.81 16.63 -1.50
CA ALA A 11 -3.54 16.48 -2.20
C ALA A 11 -3.19 15.00 -2.39
N LEU A 12 -3.44 14.15 -1.39
CA LEU A 12 -3.26 12.70 -1.50
C LEU A 12 -4.19 12.09 -2.54
N ALA A 13 -5.45 12.51 -2.60
CA ALA A 13 -6.40 12.06 -3.62
C ALA A 13 -5.91 12.41 -5.03
N TRP A 14 -5.43 13.64 -5.24
CA TRP A 14 -4.90 14.06 -6.54
C TRP A 14 -3.63 13.29 -6.96
N LEU A 15 -2.72 13.05 -6.02
CA LEU A 15 -1.52 12.24 -6.27
C LEU A 15 -1.88 10.79 -6.62
N LEU A 16 -2.91 10.25 -5.98
CA LEU A 16 -3.42 8.92 -6.28
C LEU A 16 -4.08 8.86 -7.67
N GLU A 17 -4.85 9.87 -8.05
CA GLU A 17 -5.41 9.96 -9.41
C GLU A 17 -4.32 10.05 -10.47
N LEU A 18 -3.27 10.83 -10.21
CA LEU A 18 -2.11 10.90 -11.10
C LEU A 18 -1.44 9.53 -11.23
N PHE A 19 -1.30 8.80 -10.12
CA PHE A 19 -0.72 7.46 -10.12
C PHE A 19 -1.58 6.48 -10.91
N GLU A 20 -2.90 6.47 -10.70
CA GLU A 20 -3.86 5.65 -11.45
C GLU A 20 -3.76 5.93 -12.96
N TYR A 21 -3.67 7.19 -13.36
CA TYR A 21 -3.51 7.59 -14.76
C TYR A 21 -2.20 7.06 -15.36
N GLN A 22 -1.08 7.26 -14.66
CA GLN A 22 0.24 6.80 -15.14
C GLN A 22 0.33 5.27 -15.21
N VAL A 23 -0.27 4.54 -14.26
CA VAL A 23 -0.38 3.08 -14.31
C VAL A 23 -1.22 2.64 -15.51
N GLY A 24 -2.30 3.36 -15.81
CA GLY A 24 -3.11 3.14 -17.01
C GLY A 24 -2.31 3.29 -18.31
N ASP A 25 -1.44 4.31 -18.39
CA ASP A 25 -0.53 4.47 -19.54
C ASP A 25 0.43 3.28 -19.67
N LEU A 26 1.06 2.85 -18.57
CA LEU A 26 1.98 1.70 -18.56
C LEU A 26 1.29 0.40 -19.01
N LEU A 27 0.08 0.14 -18.52
CA LEU A 27 -0.73 -1.02 -18.91
C LEU A 27 -1.12 -0.97 -20.40
N ALA A 28 -1.35 0.22 -20.94
CA ALA A 28 -1.62 0.42 -22.36
C ALA A 28 -0.36 0.38 -23.24
N GLY A 29 0.83 0.15 -22.67
CA GLY A 29 2.10 0.18 -23.38
C GLY A 29 2.53 1.58 -23.82
N ARG A 30 1.93 2.63 -23.25
CA ARG A 30 2.33 4.02 -23.47
C ARG A 30 3.35 4.45 -22.42
N GLU A 31 4.19 5.40 -22.80
CA GLU A 31 5.12 6.02 -21.86
C GLU A 31 4.39 7.09 -21.01
N PRO A 32 4.35 6.95 -19.68
CA PRO A 32 3.71 7.94 -18.81
C PRO A 32 4.51 9.25 -18.80
N ARG A 33 3.82 10.37 -18.54
CA ARG A 33 4.48 11.67 -18.38
C ARG A 33 5.46 11.62 -17.20
N GLY A 34 6.75 11.82 -17.47
CA GLY A 34 7.83 11.71 -16.49
C GLY A 34 8.53 10.34 -16.44
N GLY A 35 8.11 9.40 -17.31
CA GLY A 35 8.69 8.07 -17.45
C GLY A 35 8.42 7.13 -16.27
N GLU A 36 8.93 5.91 -16.37
CA GLU A 36 8.73 4.86 -15.35
C GLU A 36 9.27 5.28 -13.97
N ARG A 37 10.34 6.08 -13.95
CA ARG A 37 10.93 6.58 -12.70
C ARG A 37 9.97 7.46 -11.92
N SER A 38 9.24 8.35 -12.59
CA SER A 38 8.22 9.20 -11.98
C SER A 38 7.13 8.35 -11.30
N VAL A 39 6.67 7.30 -11.97
CA VAL A 39 5.64 6.40 -11.43
C VAL A 39 6.14 5.69 -10.16
N ARG A 40 7.40 5.23 -10.17
CA ARG A 40 8.02 4.59 -9.01
C ARG A 40 8.21 5.54 -7.83
N GLU A 41 8.59 6.79 -8.07
CA GLU A 41 8.72 7.81 -7.04
C GLU A 41 7.36 8.18 -6.45
N LEU A 42 6.34 8.36 -7.29
CA LEU A 42 4.95 8.61 -6.88
C LEU A 42 4.39 7.47 -6.03
N ARG A 43 4.62 6.23 -6.44
CA ARG A 43 4.31 5.03 -5.65
C ARG A 43 4.97 5.05 -4.27
N GLY A 44 6.26 5.41 -4.22
CA GLY A 44 7.00 5.52 -2.96
C GLY A 44 6.39 6.56 -2.03
N HIS A 45 6.06 7.73 -2.57
CA HIS A 45 5.46 8.82 -1.81
C HIS A 45 4.07 8.46 -1.26
N LEU A 46 3.21 7.84 -2.09
CA LEU A 46 1.87 7.41 -1.68
C LEU A 46 1.91 6.31 -0.60
N ARG A 47 2.89 5.40 -0.66
CA ARG A 47 3.06 4.33 0.36
C ARG A 47 3.62 4.84 1.68
N GLN A 48 4.41 5.91 1.66
CA GLN A 48 4.96 6.54 2.87
C GLN A 48 3.95 7.49 3.53
N SER A 49 2.95 7.93 2.78
CA SER A 49 1.90 8.83 3.26
C SER A 49 0.84 8.09 4.06
N ALA A 50 0.34 8.71 5.13
CA ALA A 50 -0.80 8.21 5.89
C ALA A 50 -2.10 8.41 5.08
N CYS A 51 -2.41 7.47 4.18
CA CYS A 51 -3.62 7.56 3.36
C CYS A 51 -4.88 7.23 4.19
N PRO A 52 -5.93 8.08 4.13
CA PRO A 52 -7.26 7.75 4.64
C PRO A 52 -7.78 6.42 4.08
N PRO A 53 -8.61 5.67 4.83
CA PRO A 53 -9.15 4.37 4.41
C PRO A 53 -9.70 4.28 2.97
N PRO A 54 -10.51 5.24 2.47
CA PRO A 54 -11.02 5.17 1.09
C PRO A 54 -9.91 5.30 0.03
N LEU A 55 -8.92 6.15 0.27
CA LEU A 55 -7.77 6.33 -0.63
C LEU A 55 -6.82 5.14 -0.56
N ARG A 56 -6.68 4.53 0.63
CA ARG A 56 -5.86 3.34 0.83
C ARG A 56 -6.33 2.16 -0.03
N ARG A 57 -7.65 1.92 -0.10
CA ARG A 57 -8.22 0.84 -0.94
C ARG A 57 -7.93 1.06 -2.43
N ARG A 58 -8.09 2.29 -2.91
CA ARG A 58 -7.75 2.69 -4.28
C ARG A 58 -6.25 2.53 -4.57
N LEU A 59 -5.39 2.98 -3.65
CA LEU A 59 -3.93 2.81 -3.75
C LEU A 59 -3.54 1.33 -3.86
N ILE A 60 -4.12 0.45 -3.03
CA ILE A 60 -3.85 -0.99 -3.10
C ILE A 60 -4.22 -1.57 -4.47
N GLN A 61 -5.35 -1.16 -5.05
CA GLN A 61 -5.78 -1.62 -6.36
C GLN A 61 -4.83 -1.17 -7.47
N ALA A 62 -4.45 0.11 -7.50
CA ALA A 62 -3.49 0.65 -8.45
C ALA A 62 -2.08 0.02 -8.27
N ASP A 63 -1.66 -0.24 -7.02
CA ASP A 63 -0.38 -0.87 -6.71
C ASP A 63 -0.31 -2.31 -7.23
N ARG A 64 -1.42 -3.06 -7.13
CA ARG A 64 -1.53 -4.42 -7.69
C ARG A 64 -1.38 -4.42 -9.20
N GLN A 65 -2.02 -3.48 -9.88
CA GLN A 65 -1.91 -3.31 -11.33
C GLN A 65 -0.48 -2.98 -11.76
N TYR A 66 0.16 -2.01 -11.10
CA TYR A 66 1.55 -1.67 -11.34
C TYR A 66 2.49 -2.86 -11.11
N SER A 67 2.28 -3.60 -10.01
CA SER A 67 3.11 -4.76 -9.66
C SER A 67 2.99 -5.89 -10.68
N ALA A 68 1.76 -6.18 -11.15
CA ALA A 68 1.53 -7.17 -12.19
C ALA A 68 2.20 -6.78 -13.52
N TRP A 69 2.06 -5.51 -13.92
CA TRP A 69 2.75 -4.97 -15.08
C TRP A 69 4.28 -5.08 -14.96
N TRP A 70 4.84 -4.70 -13.80
CA TRP A 70 6.27 -4.77 -13.56
C TRP A 70 6.79 -6.21 -13.63
N GLN A 71 6.09 -7.16 -13.04
CA GLN A 71 6.46 -8.58 -13.10
C GLN A 71 6.45 -9.10 -14.55
N ALA A 72 5.39 -8.81 -15.31
CA ALA A 72 5.31 -9.19 -16.72
C ALA A 72 6.46 -8.57 -17.54
N ARG A 73 6.77 -7.30 -17.30
CA ARG A 73 7.88 -6.58 -17.95
C ARG A 73 9.25 -7.16 -17.57
N SER A 74 9.49 -7.49 -16.31
CA SER A 74 10.75 -8.10 -15.86
C SER A 74 10.94 -9.51 -16.45
N GLN A 75 9.87 -10.31 -16.55
CA GLN A 75 9.92 -11.62 -17.19
C GLN A 75 10.25 -11.52 -18.68
N ALA A 76 9.66 -10.56 -19.40
CA ALA A 76 9.98 -10.30 -20.81
C ALA A 76 11.45 -9.90 -21.02
N GLN A 77 12.04 -9.15 -20.09
CA GLN A 77 13.45 -8.76 -20.15
C GLN A 77 14.42 -9.90 -19.81
N ALA A 78 14.03 -10.80 -18.89
CA ALA A 78 14.83 -11.97 -18.52
C ALA A 78 14.91 -13.05 -19.63
N GLY A 79 14.04 -12.99 -20.64
CA GLY A 79 14.07 -13.89 -21.79
C GLY A 79 15.11 -13.53 -22.88
N ALA A 80 15.87 -12.43 -22.74
CA ALA A 80 16.90 -12.05 -23.69
C ALA A 80 18.18 -12.88 -23.47
N PRO A 81 18.71 -13.63 -24.46
CA PRO A 81 19.89 -14.46 -24.27
C PRO A 81 21.15 -13.60 -24.14
N HIS A 82 21.86 -13.75 -23.03
CA HIS A 82 23.25 -13.29 -22.89
C HIS A 82 24.07 -14.32 -22.11
N HIS A 83 25.14 -14.82 -22.72
CA HIS A 83 26.17 -15.68 -22.12
C HIS A 83 27.52 -14.95 -22.25
N PRO A 84 28.33 -14.85 -21.18
CA PRO A 84 29.46 -15.78 -20.94
C PRO A 84 29.46 -16.36 -19.51
N PRO A 85 30.27 -17.42 -19.23
CA PRO A 85 30.13 -18.23 -18.02
C PRO A 85 30.75 -17.53 -16.79
N ALA A 86 29.93 -17.30 -15.78
CA ALA A 86 30.38 -16.97 -14.43
C ALA A 86 30.59 -18.26 -13.61
N PRO A 87 31.43 -18.24 -12.56
CA PRO A 87 31.71 -19.41 -11.74
C PRO A 87 30.44 -20.01 -11.14
N ASP A 88 30.44 -21.34 -11.02
CA ASP A 88 29.32 -22.30 -10.97
C ASP A 88 28.36 -22.21 -9.76
N TRP A 89 28.31 -21.08 -9.06
CA TRP A 89 27.24 -20.80 -8.10
C TRP A 89 26.07 -20.11 -8.81
N SER A 90 25.17 -20.92 -9.35
CA SER A 90 23.84 -20.48 -9.76
C SER A 90 22.87 -20.75 -8.61
N ALA A 91 22.28 -19.70 -8.04
CA ALA A 91 21.16 -19.88 -7.13
C ALA A 91 20.03 -20.56 -7.91
N PRO A 92 19.42 -21.64 -7.41
CA PRO A 92 18.33 -22.30 -8.11
C PRO A 92 17.25 -21.26 -8.40
N ALA A 93 16.77 -21.19 -9.64
CA ALA A 93 15.77 -20.20 -10.08
C ALA A 93 14.49 -20.24 -9.22
N THR A 94 14.25 -21.36 -8.52
CA THR A 94 13.19 -21.53 -7.53
C THR A 94 13.35 -20.63 -6.31
N HIS A 95 14.58 -20.29 -5.91
CA HIS A 95 14.84 -19.45 -4.73
C HIS A 95 14.21 -18.06 -4.87
N ASN A 96 14.34 -17.44 -6.05
CA ASN A 96 13.75 -16.12 -6.33
C ASN A 96 12.22 -16.20 -6.46
N ALA A 97 11.68 -17.32 -6.95
CA ALA A 97 10.23 -17.55 -7.04
C ALA A 97 9.60 -17.82 -5.65
N GLU A 98 10.28 -18.59 -4.80
CA GLU A 98 9.89 -18.85 -3.42
C GLU A 98 9.96 -17.59 -2.57
N GLU A 99 11.03 -16.79 -2.73
CA GLU A 99 11.15 -15.50 -2.06
C GLU A 99 10.05 -14.53 -2.53
N ALA A 100 9.77 -14.47 -3.84
CA ALA A 100 8.67 -13.67 -4.38
C ALA A 100 7.30 -14.11 -3.85
N ALA A 101 7.09 -15.42 -3.65
CA ALA A 101 5.87 -15.98 -3.05
C ALA A 101 5.75 -15.63 -1.56
N ALA A 102 6.84 -15.77 -0.79
CA ALA A 102 6.89 -15.37 0.61
C ALA A 102 6.61 -13.86 0.78
N TRP A 103 7.18 -13.04 -0.10
CA TRP A 103 6.87 -11.60 -0.14
C TRP A 103 5.41 -11.31 -0.51
N ALA A 104 4.79 -12.12 -1.37
CA ALA A 104 3.36 -11.99 -1.68
C ALA A 104 2.48 -12.35 -0.49
N GLU A 105 2.81 -13.41 0.24
CA GLU A 105 2.10 -13.86 1.43
C GLU A 105 2.18 -12.82 2.56
N LEU A 106 3.38 -12.28 2.84
CA LEU A 106 3.55 -11.22 3.85
C LEU A 106 2.71 -9.97 3.51
N ARG A 107 2.66 -9.59 2.23
CA ARG A 107 1.80 -8.47 1.78
C ARG A 107 0.32 -8.78 1.94
N GLN A 108 -0.10 -10.02 1.67
CA GLN A 108 -1.49 -10.44 1.84
C GLN A 108 -1.89 -10.44 3.33
N LEU A 109 -1.02 -10.90 4.22
CA LEU A 109 -1.25 -10.87 5.66
C LEU A 109 -1.34 -9.44 6.20
N ALA A 110 -0.42 -8.56 5.79
CA ALA A 110 -0.47 -7.15 6.16
C ALA A 110 -1.78 -6.49 5.68
N TRP A 111 -2.22 -6.78 4.45
CA TRP A 111 -3.49 -6.29 3.93
C TRP A 111 -4.69 -6.78 4.75
N HIS A 112 -4.70 -8.05 5.15
CA HIS A 112 -5.78 -8.61 5.97
C HIS A 112 -5.81 -7.96 7.36
N ALA A 113 -4.64 -7.74 7.98
CA ALA A 113 -4.54 -7.06 9.26
C ALA A 113 -5.08 -5.63 9.20
N ASP A 114 -4.75 -4.89 8.13
CA ASP A 114 -5.25 -3.53 7.92
C ASP A 114 -6.78 -3.47 7.74
N LEU A 115 -7.36 -4.45 7.02
CA LEU A 115 -8.82 -4.57 6.89
C LEU A 115 -9.50 -4.93 8.21
N MET A 116 -8.92 -5.86 8.98
CA MET A 116 -9.45 -6.23 10.28
C MET A 116 -9.44 -5.03 11.24
N ALA A 117 -8.36 -4.23 11.23
CA ALA A 117 -8.28 -2.99 12.00
C ALA A 117 -9.35 -1.97 11.56
N GLU A 118 -9.62 -1.84 10.26
CA GLU A 118 -10.72 -0.99 9.75
C GLU A 118 -12.09 -1.48 10.21
N LEU A 119 -12.38 -2.78 10.10
CA LEU A 119 -13.66 -3.34 10.58
C LEU A 119 -13.85 -3.08 12.07
N HIS A 120 -12.80 -3.28 12.88
CA HIS A 120 -12.85 -3.00 14.31
C HIS A 120 -13.00 -1.52 14.64
N ALA A 121 -12.46 -0.62 13.82
CA ALA A 121 -12.63 0.83 13.99
C ALA A 121 -14.03 1.32 13.62
N VAL A 122 -14.76 0.60 12.76
CA VAL A 122 -16.12 0.93 12.29
C VAL A 122 -17.20 0.40 13.23
N ASP A 123 -16.88 -0.51 14.16
CA ASP A 123 -17.82 -1.03 15.15
C ASP A 123 -17.69 -0.30 16.52
N PRO A 124 -18.41 0.81 16.75
CA PRO A 124 -18.44 1.46 18.06
C PRO A 124 -19.26 0.68 19.11
N ALA A 125 -19.90 -0.44 18.75
CA ALA A 125 -20.82 -1.15 19.64
C ALA A 125 -20.15 -2.15 20.60
N ALA A 126 -18.84 -2.36 20.48
CA ALA A 126 -18.06 -3.21 21.38
C ALA A 126 -17.36 -2.45 22.52
N ALA A 127 -17.92 -1.31 22.97
CA ALA A 127 -17.50 -0.68 24.22
C ALA A 127 -18.35 -1.23 25.39
N PRO A 128 -17.81 -2.10 26.26
CA PRO A 128 -18.51 -2.47 27.49
C PRO A 128 -18.47 -1.31 28.49
N GLY A 129 -19.64 -0.76 28.79
CA GLY A 129 -19.89 -0.16 30.10
C GLY A 129 -19.83 1.37 30.19
N ALA A 130 -20.70 2.07 29.46
CA ALA A 130 -21.27 3.33 29.97
C ALA A 130 -22.16 2.99 31.17
N ARG A 131 -21.55 2.77 32.35
CA ARG A 131 -22.29 2.56 33.60
C ARG A 131 -22.65 3.92 34.19
N ALA A 132 -23.87 4.33 33.89
CA ALA A 132 -24.80 5.13 34.70
C ALA A 132 -24.25 6.36 35.43
N ALA A 133 -24.67 7.52 34.94
CA ALA A 133 -24.91 8.68 35.78
C ALA A 133 -25.88 8.31 36.93
N HIS A 134 -25.55 8.72 38.16
CA HIS A 134 -26.51 8.93 39.23
C HIS A 134 -26.33 10.36 39.76
N PRO A 135 -27.41 11.16 39.89
CA PRO A 135 -27.30 12.55 40.34
C PRO A 135 -27.14 12.65 41.86
N ALA A 136 -26.55 13.77 42.28
CA ALA A 136 -26.26 14.19 43.64
C ALA A 136 -27.47 14.21 44.58
N ARG A 137 -27.24 13.96 45.88
CA ARG A 137 -27.88 14.73 46.96
C ARG A 137 -27.11 14.62 48.29
N ALA A 138 -26.62 15.76 48.78
CA ALA A 138 -26.18 15.94 50.16
C ALA A 138 -27.40 16.05 51.10
N VAL A 139 -27.29 15.56 52.34
CA VAL A 139 -27.97 16.06 53.56
C VAL A 139 -27.19 15.61 54.81
N ARG A 140 -27.31 16.43 55.86
CA ARG A 140 -26.50 16.70 57.06
C ARG A 140 -26.94 15.87 58.31
N GLY A 141 -26.07 15.79 59.33
CA GLY A 141 -26.35 15.42 60.75
C GLY A 141 -25.82 14.03 61.14
N ASP A 142 -25.14 13.78 62.24
CA ASP A 142 -24.95 14.46 63.55
C ASP A 142 -23.51 14.21 64.04
#